data_AF-A0A378AVF2-F1
#
_entry.id   AF-A0A378AVF2-F1
#
_cell.length_a   1.000
_cell.length_b   1.000
_cell.length_c   1.000
_cell.angle_alpha   90.00
_cell.angle_beta   90.00
_cell.angle_gamma   90.00
#
_symmetry.space_group_name_H-M   'P 1'
#
loop_
_entity.id
_entity.type
_entity.pdbx_description
1 polymer ?
#
loop_
_entity_poly.entity_id
_entity_poly.type
_entity_poly.pdbx_seq_one_letter_code
_entity_poly.pdbx_strand_id
1 'polypeptide(L)'
;MLGKQVRTIYPISSPGYPVRLFNRQQARFNDRPVDDQVVGHASSVRLPGFVRHDTFYSLHEVFNKLNSYTTRLVKYQHIKPSLTRGIVSAIGAFFKWYLFSGAWRYGKVGVVTGLYATFYSFLKYFKRGTPTKITRRPSRKSERTPEWSSCRGCPSPAI
;
A
#
# COMPACT_ATOMS: atom_id res chain seq x y z
N MET A 1 3.42 4.73 -14.20
CA MET A 1 2.79 3.42 -14.43
C MET A 1 3.10 2.97 -15.84
N LEU A 2 3.81 1.84 -16.01
CA LEU A 2 4.14 1.31 -17.35
C LEU A 2 4.75 2.39 -18.27
N GLY A 3 5.66 3.21 -17.73
CA GLY A 3 6.30 4.31 -18.46
C GLY A 3 5.44 5.56 -18.70
N LYS A 4 4.15 5.59 -18.33
CA LYS A 4 3.29 6.78 -18.44
C LYS A 4 3.00 7.42 -17.08
N GLN A 5 2.92 8.75 -17.07
CA GLN A 5 2.45 9.51 -15.92
C GLN A 5 0.93 9.32 -15.77
N VAL A 6 0.51 8.90 -14.58
CA VAL A 6 -0.90 8.70 -14.25
C VAL A 6 -1.19 9.40 -12.93
N ARG A 7 -2.31 10.12 -12.85
CA ARG A 7 -2.70 10.87 -11.65
C ARG A 7 -3.28 9.98 -10.56
N THR A 8 -3.93 8.89 -10.94
CA THR A 8 -4.70 8.04 -10.02
C THR A 8 -4.38 6.57 -10.26
N ILE A 9 -4.05 5.86 -9.18
CA ILE A 9 -4.00 4.41 -9.15
C ILE A 9 -4.72 3.95 -7.90
N TYR A 10 -5.69 3.05 -7.99
CA TYR A 10 -6.34 2.54 -6.78
C TYR A 10 -5.32 1.97 -5.75
N PRO A 11 -5.36 2.34 -4.45
CA PRO A 11 -6.22 3.34 -3.79
C PRO A 11 -5.57 4.74 -3.63
N ILE A 12 -4.42 4.98 -4.25
CA ILE A 12 -3.59 6.18 -4.15
C ILE A 12 -3.93 7.21 -5.24
N SER A 13 -4.22 8.44 -4.82
CA SER A 13 -4.36 9.58 -5.73
C SER A 13 -3.14 10.51 -5.59
N SER A 14 -2.65 11.04 -6.71
CA SER A 14 -1.55 12.02 -6.75
C SER A 14 -2.12 13.43 -6.88
N PRO A 15 -1.57 14.44 -6.18
CA PRO A 15 -0.35 14.42 -5.36
C PRO A 15 -0.57 13.87 -3.95
N GLY A 16 0.30 12.95 -3.54
CA GLY A 16 0.42 12.52 -2.14
C GLY A 16 1.68 13.11 -1.51
N TYR A 17 1.65 13.39 -0.21
CA TYR A 17 2.79 13.93 0.55
C TYR A 17 3.26 12.96 1.65
N PRO A 18 3.75 11.75 1.30
CA PRO A 18 4.32 10.86 2.30
C PRO A 18 5.61 11.47 2.87
N VAL A 19 5.82 11.30 4.18
CA VAL A 19 7.08 11.68 4.84
C VAL A 19 8.20 10.77 4.34
N ARG A 20 9.19 11.35 3.67
CA ARG A 20 10.34 10.62 3.09
C ARG A 20 11.62 10.77 3.88
N LEU A 21 11.81 11.93 4.52
CA LEU A 21 12.98 12.26 5.32
C LEU A 21 12.50 12.66 6.72
N PHE A 22 13.04 12.00 7.75
CA PHE A 22 12.74 12.28 9.14
C PHE A 22 13.93 11.89 10.02
N ASN A 23 14.10 12.59 11.15
CA ASN A 23 15.10 12.23 12.15
C ASN A 23 14.62 11.01 12.96
N ARG A 24 15.37 9.91 12.93
CA ARG A 24 15.03 8.65 13.63
C ARG A 24 15.08 8.74 15.15
N GLN A 25 15.75 9.75 15.71
CA GLN A 25 15.75 10.01 17.16
C GLN A 25 14.45 10.69 17.63
N GLN A 26 13.75 11.39 16.72
CA GLN A 26 12.56 12.18 17.05
C GLN A 26 11.26 11.55 16.52
N ALA A 27 11.32 10.89 15.37
CA ALA A 27 10.16 10.26 14.74
C ALA A 27 10.43 8.79 14.43
N ARG A 28 9.36 7.98 14.47
CA ARG A 28 9.41 6.54 14.23
C ARG A 28 8.28 6.09 13.32
N PHE A 29 8.41 4.91 12.73
CA PHE A 29 7.28 4.26 12.06
C PHE A 29 6.27 3.75 13.08
N ASN A 30 5.00 3.75 12.70
CA ASN A 30 3.95 3.10 13.48
C ASN A 30 4.11 1.56 13.50
N ASP A 31 3.53 0.94 14.51
CA ASP A 31 3.52 -0.53 14.69
C ASP A 31 2.38 -1.20 13.91
N ARG A 32 1.83 -0.51 12.90
CA ARG A 32 0.77 -1.10 12.08
C ARG A 32 1.34 -2.28 11.28
N PRO A 33 0.55 -3.36 11.13
CA PRO A 33 0.97 -4.52 10.36
C PRO A 33 0.93 -4.26 8.85
N VAL A 34 0.26 -3.19 8.40
CA VAL A 34 0.13 -2.76 7.00
C VAL A 34 0.12 -1.23 6.99
N ASP A 35 0.62 -0.63 5.92
CA ASP A 35 0.63 0.83 5.70
C ASP A 35 1.42 1.59 6.78
N ASP A 36 2.74 1.38 6.74
CA ASP A 36 3.70 2.03 7.63
C ASP A 36 3.67 3.56 7.42
N GLN A 37 3.48 4.29 8.51
CA GLN A 37 3.44 5.74 8.52
C GLN A 37 4.41 6.28 9.59
N VAL A 38 5.12 7.36 9.26
CA VAL A 38 5.99 8.08 10.19
C VAL A 38 5.12 8.90 11.15
N VAL A 39 5.32 8.71 12.45
CA VAL A 39 4.63 9.40 13.55
C VAL A 39 5.66 10.04 14.50
N GLY A 40 5.23 11.05 15.26
CA GLY A 40 6.07 11.71 16.27
C GLY A 40 6.90 12.92 15.80
N HIS A 41 6.68 13.40 14.57
CA HIS A 41 7.28 14.65 14.12
C HIS A 41 6.42 15.85 14.56
N ALA A 42 7.04 16.91 15.09
CA ALA A 42 6.35 18.13 15.53
C ALA A 42 6.01 19.06 14.36
N SER A 43 6.87 19.10 13.33
CA SER A 43 6.66 19.89 12.13
C SER A 43 7.04 19.09 10.88
N SER A 44 6.46 19.46 9.74
CA SER A 44 6.81 18.89 8.44
C SER A 44 6.85 19.99 7.40
N VAL A 45 7.84 19.94 6.51
CA VAL A 45 8.01 20.90 5.42
C VAL A 45 7.98 20.13 4.11
N ARG A 46 7.26 20.69 3.13
CA ARG A 46 7.22 20.14 1.77
C ARG A 46 8.44 20.63 1.00
N LEU A 47 9.30 19.70 0.59
CA LEU A 47 10.40 20.00 -0.31
C LEU A 47 9.87 20.32 -1.72
N PRO A 48 10.39 21.36 -2.40
CA PRO A 48 10.04 21.62 -3.79
C PRO A 48 10.58 20.50 -4.69
N GLY A 49 9.77 20.06 -5.64
CA GLY A 49 10.11 18.98 -6.57
C GLY A 49 9.16 17.79 -6.52
N PHE A 50 9.36 16.86 -7.44
CA PHE A 50 8.55 15.66 -7.58
C PHE A 50 9.46 14.45 -7.59
N VAL A 51 9.12 13.42 -6.81
CA VAL A 51 9.79 12.13 -6.92
C VAL A 51 9.01 11.27 -7.89
N ARG A 52 9.64 10.92 -9.02
CA ARG A 52 9.05 9.99 -9.98
C ARG A 52 8.96 8.60 -9.32
N HIS A 53 7.74 8.12 -9.11
CA HIS A 53 7.51 6.79 -8.54
C HIS A 53 6.88 5.88 -9.60
N ASP A 54 7.71 5.04 -10.20
CA ASP A 54 7.28 4.02 -11.14
C ASP A 54 6.87 2.76 -10.37
N THR A 55 5.56 2.61 -10.15
CA THR A 55 5.03 1.53 -9.30
C THR A 55 4.97 0.18 -10.00
N PHE A 56 4.88 0.15 -11.33
CA PHE A 56 4.75 -1.11 -12.10
C PHE A 56 5.44 -1.01 -13.46
N TYR A 57 6.16 -2.06 -13.81
CA TYR A 57 6.83 -2.22 -15.10
C TYR A 57 6.15 -3.27 -16.01
N SER A 58 5.42 -4.23 -15.45
CA SER A 58 4.74 -5.28 -16.21
C SER A 58 3.36 -5.64 -15.65
N LEU A 59 2.50 -6.25 -16.47
CA LEU A 59 1.21 -6.79 -16.03
C LEU A 59 1.38 -7.87 -14.95
N HIS A 60 2.41 -8.69 -15.06
CA HIS A 60 2.72 -9.71 -14.07
C HIS A 60 2.97 -9.09 -12.68
N GLU A 61 3.71 -7.98 -12.62
CA GLU A 61 3.93 -7.25 -11.36
C GLU A 61 2.63 -6.68 -10.78
N VAL A 62 1.74 -6.18 -11.65
CA VAL A 62 0.41 -5.68 -11.26
C VAL A 62 -0.40 -6.78 -10.57
N PHE A 63 -0.50 -7.96 -11.19
CA PHE A 63 -1.23 -9.10 -10.62
C PHE A 63 -0.59 -9.64 -9.35
N ASN A 64 0.75 -9.68 -9.29
CA ASN A 64 1.46 -10.12 -8.08
C ASN A 64 1.20 -9.18 -6.91
N LYS A 65 1.29 -7.85 -7.10
CA LYS A 65 0.96 -6.90 -6.03
C LYS A 65 -0.50 -6.99 -5.63
N LEU A 66 -1.42 -7.06 -6.59
CA LEU A 66 -2.84 -7.24 -6.33
C LEU A 66 -3.09 -8.48 -5.45
N ASN A 67 -2.43 -9.59 -5.76
CA ASN A 67 -2.50 -10.81 -4.97
C ASN A 67 -1.89 -10.65 -3.57
N SER A 68 -0.68 -10.10 -3.45
CA SER A 68 -0.03 -9.87 -2.16
C SER A 68 -0.83 -8.94 -1.25
N TYR A 69 -1.36 -7.83 -1.78
CA TYR A 69 -2.14 -6.86 -0.99
C TYR A 69 -3.47 -7.45 -0.54
N THR A 70 -4.21 -8.13 -1.42
CA THR A 70 -5.49 -8.75 -1.05
C THR A 70 -5.31 -9.89 -0.05
N THR A 71 -4.24 -10.68 -0.17
CA THR A 71 -3.89 -11.71 0.82
C THR A 71 -3.51 -11.09 2.17
N ARG A 72 -2.72 -10.00 2.18
CA ARG A 72 -2.37 -9.28 3.42
C ARG A 72 -3.59 -8.66 4.08
N LEU A 73 -4.50 -8.08 3.29
CA LEU A 73 -5.76 -7.52 3.77
C LEU A 73 -6.61 -8.58 4.47
N VAL A 74 -6.77 -9.76 3.86
CA VAL A 74 -7.52 -10.87 4.46
C VAL A 74 -6.87 -11.38 5.75
N LYS A 75 -5.53 -11.36 5.84
CA LYS A 75 -4.76 -11.79 7.01
C LYS A 75 -4.95 -10.86 8.22
N TYR A 76 -4.96 -9.55 8.00
CA TYR A 76 -4.95 -8.56 9.09
C TYR A 76 -6.30 -7.89 9.35
N GLN A 77 -7.25 -7.95 8.42
CA GLN A 77 -8.55 -7.28 8.56
C GLN A 77 -9.70 -8.29 8.60
N HIS A 78 -10.65 -8.08 9.51
CA HIS A 78 -11.87 -8.88 9.57
C HIS A 78 -12.92 -8.31 8.60
N ILE A 79 -13.12 -8.99 7.46
CA ILE A 79 -14.14 -8.62 6.46
C ILE A 79 -15.15 -9.76 6.39
N LYS A 80 -16.45 -9.44 6.33
CA LYS A 80 -17.50 -10.44 6.14
C LYS A 80 -17.49 -10.94 4.69
N PRO A 81 -17.35 -12.25 4.42
CA PRO A 81 -17.38 -12.78 3.06
C PRO A 81 -18.77 -12.55 2.46
N SER A 82 -18.81 -12.06 1.22
CA SER A 82 -20.06 -11.84 0.49
C SER A 82 -19.77 -11.65 -0.99
N LEU A 83 -20.28 -12.58 -1.81
CA LEU A 83 -20.12 -12.52 -3.26
C LEU A 83 -20.86 -11.34 -3.87
N THR A 84 -22.10 -11.09 -3.42
CA THR A 84 -22.94 -9.97 -3.87
C THR A 84 -22.28 -8.62 -3.58
N ARG A 85 -21.72 -8.44 -2.38
CA ARG A 85 -20.94 -7.22 -2.05
C ARG A 85 -19.68 -7.10 -2.89
N GLY A 86 -19.01 -8.22 -3.20
CA GLY A 86 -17.86 -8.24 -4.10
C GLY A 86 -18.19 -7.74 -5.50
N ILE A 87 -19.28 -8.22 -6.10
CA ILE A 87 -19.72 -7.82 -7.44
C ILE A 87 -20.15 -6.35 -7.45
N VAL A 88 -21.01 -5.93 -6.52
CA VAL A 88 -21.47 -4.53 -6.43
C VAL A 88 -20.28 -3.58 -6.21
N SER A 89 -19.32 -3.95 -5.35
CA SER A 89 -18.13 -3.15 -5.11
C SER A 89 -17.21 -3.09 -6.34
N ALA A 90 -17.09 -4.17 -7.11
CA ALA A 90 -16.30 -4.21 -8.33
C ALA A 90 -16.89 -3.28 -9.41
N ILE A 91 -18.22 -3.31 -9.59
CA ILE A 91 -18.94 -2.42 -10.49
C ILE A 91 -18.77 -0.97 -10.04
N GLY A 92 -19.02 -0.67 -8.76
CA GLY A 92 -18.84 0.69 -8.23
C GLY A 92 -17.40 1.21 -8.38
N ALA A 93 -16.40 0.34 -8.16
CA ALA A 93 -15.00 0.68 -8.36
C ALA A 93 -14.67 0.93 -9.84
N PHE A 94 -15.24 0.15 -10.76
CA PHE A 94 -15.09 0.37 -12.19
C PHE A 94 -15.60 1.75 -12.59
N PHE A 95 -16.84 2.09 -12.27
CA PHE A 95 -17.39 3.41 -12.62
C PHE A 95 -16.60 4.55 -11.96
N LYS A 96 -16.26 4.43 -10.67
CA LYS A 96 -15.49 5.45 -9.94
C LYS A 96 -14.09 5.67 -10.52
N TRP A 97 -13.33 4.60 -10.73
CA TRP A 97 -11.90 4.69 -11.06
C TRP A 97 -11.61 4.63 -12.56
N TYR A 98 -12.49 4.01 -13.35
CA TYR A 98 -12.32 3.95 -14.81
C TYR A 98 -13.02 5.11 -15.51
N LEU A 99 -14.32 5.31 -15.22
CA LEU A 99 -15.14 6.29 -15.91
C LEU A 99 -14.98 7.70 -15.32
N PHE A 100 -15.30 7.89 -14.04
CA PHE A 100 -15.30 9.21 -13.40
C PHE A 100 -13.89 9.80 -13.21
N SER A 101 -12.88 8.96 -12.97
CA SER A 101 -11.49 9.41 -12.88
C SER A 101 -10.87 9.71 -14.26
N GLY A 102 -11.59 9.45 -15.36
CA GLY A 102 -11.10 9.67 -16.72
C GLY A 102 -9.97 8.73 -17.13
N ALA A 103 -9.83 7.56 -16.47
CA ALA A 103 -8.75 6.62 -16.76
C ALA A 103 -8.81 6.11 -18.21
N TRP A 104 -10.02 5.99 -18.78
CA TRP A 104 -10.23 5.61 -20.18
C TRP A 104 -9.45 6.47 -21.19
N ARG A 105 -9.17 7.75 -20.85
CA ARG A 105 -8.39 8.66 -21.70
C ARG A 105 -6.91 8.28 -21.82
N TYR A 106 -6.40 7.45 -20.92
CA TYR A 106 -5.00 7.02 -20.90
C TYR A 106 -4.76 5.72 -21.71
N GLY A 107 -5.77 5.23 -22.43
CA GLY A 107 -5.70 4.05 -23.30
C GLY A 107 -5.37 2.77 -22.52
N LYS A 108 -4.39 2.00 -23.01
CA LYS A 108 -3.97 0.72 -22.39
C LYS A 108 -3.67 0.83 -20.90
N VAL A 109 -2.96 1.89 -20.48
CA VAL A 109 -2.60 2.09 -19.06
C VAL A 109 -3.85 2.36 -18.21
N GLY A 110 -4.81 3.10 -18.76
CA GLY A 110 -6.11 3.34 -18.15
C GLY A 110 -6.88 2.06 -17.87
N VAL A 111 -6.96 1.18 -18.87
CA VAL A 111 -7.60 -0.14 -18.76
C VAL A 111 -6.95 -0.97 -17.65
N VAL A 112 -5.61 -1.00 -17.58
CA VAL A 112 -4.89 -1.74 -16.53
C VAL A 112 -5.22 -1.18 -15.14
N THR A 113 -5.23 0.14 -14.98
CA THR A 113 -5.57 0.77 -13.68
C THR A 113 -7.02 0.54 -13.26
N GLY A 114 -7.96 0.56 -14.22
CA GLY A 114 -9.37 0.26 -13.98
C GLY A 114 -9.58 -1.20 -13.59
N LEU A 115 -9.03 -2.13 -14.36
CA LEU A 115 -9.07 -3.56 -14.06
C LEU A 115 -8.47 -3.86 -12.69
N TYR A 116 -7.33 -3.24 -12.35
CA TYR A 116 -6.72 -3.39 -11.04
C TYR A 116 -7.68 -2.95 -9.91
N ALA A 117 -8.36 -1.81 -10.05
CA ALA A 117 -9.32 -1.31 -9.06
C ALA A 117 -10.54 -2.25 -8.90
N THR A 118 -11.08 -2.73 -10.02
CA THR A 118 -12.20 -3.66 -10.07
C THR A 118 -11.83 -5.01 -9.44
N PHE A 119 -10.71 -5.60 -9.86
CA PHE A 119 -10.25 -6.89 -9.34
C PHE A 119 -9.89 -6.82 -7.86
N TYR A 120 -9.23 -5.75 -7.41
CA TYR A 120 -8.94 -5.57 -6.00
C TYR A 120 -10.23 -5.53 -5.17
N SER A 121 -11.21 -4.73 -5.62
CA SER A 121 -12.49 -4.57 -4.93
C SER A 121 -13.27 -5.89 -4.87
N PHE A 122 -13.23 -6.69 -5.93
CA PHE A 122 -13.83 -8.02 -5.96
C PHE A 122 -13.10 -9.01 -5.02
N LEU A 123 -11.78 -9.14 -5.17
CA LEU A 123 -10.98 -10.13 -4.45
C LEU A 123 -10.94 -9.90 -2.95
N LYS A 124 -11.08 -8.65 -2.50
CA LYS A 124 -11.24 -8.30 -1.08
C LYS A 124 -12.35 -9.10 -0.41
N TYR A 125 -13.48 -9.31 -1.08
CA TYR A 125 -14.60 -10.08 -0.53
C TYR A 125 -14.51 -11.57 -0.88
N PHE A 126 -13.98 -11.91 -2.06
CA PHE A 126 -13.89 -13.29 -2.54
C PHE A 126 -12.87 -14.13 -1.77
N LYS A 127 -11.61 -13.66 -1.63
CA LYS A 127 -10.52 -14.43 -0.99
C LYS A 127 -10.78 -14.78 0.48
N ARG A 128 -11.65 -14.02 1.15
CA ARG A 128 -12.07 -14.30 2.52
C ARG A 128 -13.04 -15.49 2.59
N GLY A 129 -13.88 -15.69 1.59
CA GLY A 129 -14.80 -16.83 1.54
C GLY A 129 -14.07 -18.15 1.29
N THR A 130 -12.89 -18.10 0.69
CA THR A 130 -12.05 -19.28 0.45
C THR A 130 -11.09 -19.54 1.61
N PRO A 131 -11.03 -20.75 2.19
CA PRO A 131 -10.05 -21.09 3.21
C PRO A 131 -8.65 -21.09 2.58
N THR A 132 -7.93 -19.99 2.75
CA THR A 132 -6.55 -19.90 2.31
C THR A 132 -5.65 -20.40 3.44
N LYS A 133 -4.87 -21.46 3.17
CA LYS A 133 -3.78 -21.91 4.05
C LYS A 133 -2.66 -20.86 4.00
N ILE A 134 -2.88 -19.70 4.61
CA ILE A 134 -1.85 -18.66 4.71
C ILE A 134 -0.92 -19.08 5.84
N THR A 135 0.23 -19.66 5.50
CA THR A 135 1.29 -19.92 6.46
C THR A 135 1.61 -18.62 7.18
N ARG A 136 1.40 -18.59 8.50
CA ARG A 136 1.74 -17.44 9.35
C ARG A 136 3.26 -17.32 9.40
N ARG A 137 3.88 -16.69 8.41
CA ARG A 137 5.25 -16.17 8.61
C ARG A 137 5.15 -15.00 9.60
N PRO A 138 5.94 -15.01 10.69
CA PRO A 138 6.05 -13.87 11.58
C PRO A 138 6.52 -12.66 10.78
N SER A 139 5.99 -11.48 11.08
CA SER A 139 6.42 -10.28 10.40
C SER A 139 7.85 -9.94 10.83
N ARG A 140 8.73 -9.64 9.88
CA ARG A 140 10.14 -9.23 10.10
C ARG A 140 10.32 -8.03 11.06
N LYS A 141 9.23 -7.38 11.49
CA LYS A 141 9.26 -6.32 12.50
C LYS A 141 9.45 -6.85 13.92
N SER A 142 9.07 -8.10 14.24
CA SER A 142 9.31 -8.68 15.58
C SER A 142 10.76 -9.12 15.81
N GLU A 143 11.58 -9.20 14.75
CA GLU A 143 13.02 -9.53 14.82
C GLU A 143 13.91 -8.29 14.93
N ARG A 144 13.33 -7.07 14.90
CA ARG A 144 14.06 -5.82 15.12
C ARG A 144 13.88 -5.30 16.54
N THR A 145 14.18 -6.12 17.53
CA THR A 145 14.90 -5.61 18.71
C THR A 145 16.38 -5.68 18.34
N PRO A 146 17.00 -4.57 17.88
CA PRO A 146 18.45 -4.53 17.89
C PRO A 146 18.86 -4.61 19.37
N GLU A 147 19.50 -5.72 19.73
CA GLU A 147 20.22 -5.90 20.98
C GLU A 147 21.40 -4.89 20.99
N TRP A 148 21.10 -3.62 21.25
CA TRP A 148 22.09 -2.55 21.43
C TRP A 148 22.82 -2.67 22.78
N SER A 149 22.59 -3.72 23.57
CA SER A 149 23.27 -3.97 24.85
C SER A 149 24.71 -4.49 24.69
N SER A 150 25.18 -4.79 23.47
CA SER A 150 26.53 -5.36 23.25
C SER A 150 27.60 -4.35 22.79
N CYS A 151 27.26 -3.09 22.49
CA CYS A 151 28.28 -2.10 22.10
C CYS A 151 28.96 -1.50 23.35
N ARG A 152 29.92 -2.24 23.93
CA ARG A 152 30.89 -1.71 24.89
C ARG A 152 31.77 -0.67 24.19
N GLY A 153 31.37 0.61 24.18
CA GLY A 153 32.23 1.68 23.67
C GLY A 153 31.58 2.98 23.22
N CYS A 154 30.26 3.14 23.25
CA CYS A 154 29.65 4.44 22.91
C CYS A 154 29.59 5.36 24.14
N PRO A 155 30.01 6.64 24.03
CA PRO A 155 29.89 7.60 25.12
C PRO A 155 28.42 7.84 25.46
N SER A 156 28.11 7.87 26.75
CA SER A 156 26.77 8.11 27.29
C SER A 156 26.26 9.48 26.82
N PRO A 157 24.99 9.62 26.38
CA PRO A 157 24.42 10.94 26.13
C PRO A 157 24.37 11.69 27.46
N ALA A 158 25.00 12.86 27.49
CA ALA A 158 24.88 13.82 28.56
C ALA A 158 23.42 14.27 28.68
N ILE A 159 23.01 14.48 29.94
CA ILE A 159 21.67 14.82 30.43
C ILE A 159 21.12 16.08 29.77
#